data_AF-A0A948WMR7-F1
#
_entry.id   AF-A0A948WMR7-F1
#
_cell.length_a   1.000
_cell.length_b   1.000
_cell.length_c   1.000
_cell.angle_alpha   90.00
_cell.angle_beta   90.00
_cell.angle_gamma   90.00
#
_symmetry.space_group_name_H-M   'P 1'
#
loop_
_entity.id
_entity.type
_entity.pdbx_description
1 polymer ?
#
loop_
_entity_poly.entity_id
_entity_poly.type
_entity_poly.pdbx_seq_one_letter_code
_entity_poly.pdbx_strand_id
1 'polypeptide(L)'
;MNRTDAIRLLGLDEGFRPIDLRRARRRALIAHHPDHGGSREALVDVERAAELLGSQPLDAGPSRAEPGRRVRRGSDRPSFTIDVLPVDAFEILLLAAAELADVCDDDPPYRLEVRMHDPVDTWVTFEVVPDAGSSTVSITVESARGIDIEAVRDLWITTINALQTP
;
A
#
# COMPACT_ATOMS: atom_id res chain seq x y z
N MET A 1 -16.21 1.96 -23.59
CA MET A 1 -14.97 1.18 -23.48
C MET A 1 -15.31 -0.29 -23.37
N ASN A 2 -14.59 -1.18 -24.09
CA ASN A 2 -14.75 -2.63 -24.00
C ASN A 2 -13.62 -3.25 -23.13
N ARG A 3 -13.67 -4.58 -22.90
CA ARG A 3 -12.72 -5.29 -22.03
C ARG A 3 -11.27 -5.22 -22.51
N THR A 4 -11.04 -5.38 -23.81
CA THR A 4 -9.69 -5.35 -24.39
C THR A 4 -9.08 -3.95 -24.33
N ASP A 5 -9.89 -2.91 -24.56
CA ASP A 5 -9.48 -1.52 -24.42
C ASP A 5 -9.15 -1.18 -22.97
N ALA A 6 -9.92 -1.70 -21.99
CA ALA A 6 -9.64 -1.53 -20.57
C ALA A 6 -8.31 -2.19 -20.15
N ILE A 7 -8.01 -3.39 -20.68
CA ILE A 7 -6.74 -4.08 -20.46
C ILE A 7 -5.58 -3.22 -20.98
N ARG A 8 -5.69 -2.70 -22.21
CA ARG A 8 -4.66 -1.83 -22.80
C ARG A 8 -4.51 -0.50 -22.06
N LEU A 9 -5.60 0.14 -21.65
CA LEU A 9 -5.58 1.41 -20.92
C LEU A 9 -4.82 1.28 -19.59
N LEU A 10 -5.02 0.15 -18.89
CA LEU A 10 -4.31 -0.14 -17.65
C LEU A 10 -2.91 -0.76 -17.87
N GLY A 11 -2.52 -1.01 -19.12
CA GLY A 11 -1.23 -1.63 -19.45
C GLY A 11 -1.10 -3.04 -18.86
N LEU A 12 -2.18 -3.82 -18.91
CA LEU A 12 -2.25 -5.21 -18.46
C LEU A 12 -2.06 -6.17 -19.63
N ASP A 13 -1.57 -7.38 -19.35
CA ASP A 13 -1.55 -8.49 -20.30
C ASP A 13 -2.84 -9.32 -20.25
N GLU A 14 -3.12 -10.07 -21.32
CA GLU A 14 -4.23 -11.02 -21.32
C GLU A 14 -3.97 -12.14 -20.29
N GLY A 15 -4.92 -12.35 -19.37
CA GLY A 15 -4.76 -13.31 -18.27
C GLY A 15 -4.19 -12.72 -16.97
N PHE A 16 -4.12 -11.39 -16.85
CA PHE A 16 -3.72 -10.70 -15.62
C PHE A 16 -4.39 -11.25 -14.36
N ARG A 17 -3.66 -11.31 -13.25
CA ARG A 17 -4.22 -11.70 -11.95
C ARG A 17 -4.92 -10.51 -11.31
N PRO A 18 -5.85 -10.72 -10.36
CA PRO A 18 -6.55 -9.62 -9.68
C PRO A 18 -5.62 -8.59 -9.02
N ILE A 19 -4.45 -9.02 -8.53
CA ILE A 19 -3.43 -8.13 -7.96
C ILE A 19 -2.80 -7.22 -9.02
N ASP A 20 -2.60 -7.73 -10.24
CA ASP A 20 -2.01 -6.98 -11.35
C ASP A 20 -2.98 -5.86 -11.78
N LEU A 21 -4.30 -6.14 -11.81
CA LEU A 21 -5.34 -5.15 -12.08
C LEU A 21 -5.33 -3.99 -11.07
N ARG A 22 -5.22 -4.29 -9.77
CA ARG A 22 -5.17 -3.25 -8.72
C ARG A 22 -3.92 -2.39 -8.85
N ARG A 23 -2.74 -3.02 -9.01
CA ARG A 23 -1.46 -2.32 -9.22
C ARG A 23 -1.51 -1.43 -10.48
N ALA A 24 -2.09 -1.93 -11.56
CA ALA A 24 -2.23 -1.19 -12.81
C ALA A 24 -3.16 0.02 -12.68
N ARG A 25 -4.33 -0.15 -12.04
CA ARG A 25 -5.25 0.95 -11.74
C ARG A 25 -4.58 2.05 -10.91
N ARG A 26 -3.89 1.70 -9.83
CA ARG A 26 -3.23 2.70 -8.96
C ARG A 26 -2.17 3.49 -9.73
N ARG A 27 -1.30 2.80 -10.48
CA ARG A 27 -0.30 3.46 -11.34
C ARG A 27 -0.95 4.44 -12.32
N ALA A 28 -2.05 4.04 -12.95
CA ALA A 28 -2.78 4.89 -13.89
C ALA A 28 -3.43 6.11 -13.20
N LEU A 29 -3.99 5.95 -12.00
CA LEU A 29 -4.56 7.07 -11.23
C LEU A 29 -3.49 8.10 -10.83
N ILE A 30 -2.32 7.66 -10.37
CA ILE A 30 -1.20 8.55 -10.02
C ILE A 30 -0.69 9.27 -11.27
N ALA A 31 -0.46 8.52 -12.36
CA ALA A 31 0.06 9.08 -13.62
C ALA A 31 -0.90 10.09 -14.26
N HIS A 32 -2.21 9.91 -14.10
CA HIS A 32 -3.24 10.77 -14.67
C HIS A 32 -3.84 11.76 -13.66
N HIS A 33 -3.25 11.89 -12.48
CA HIS A 33 -3.71 12.85 -11.47
C HIS A 33 -3.57 14.30 -11.98
N PRO A 34 -4.56 15.19 -11.77
CA PRO A 34 -4.51 16.57 -12.23
C PRO A 34 -3.31 17.35 -11.66
N ASP A 35 -2.83 17.03 -10.47
CA ASP A 35 -1.67 17.70 -9.86
C ASP A 35 -0.34 17.36 -10.57
N HIS A 36 -0.32 16.31 -11.40
CA HIS A 36 0.84 15.92 -12.22
C HIS A 36 0.64 16.21 -13.72
N GLY A 37 -0.31 17.09 -14.06
CA GLY A 37 -0.62 17.44 -15.45
C GLY A 37 -1.58 16.47 -16.14
N GLY A 38 -2.18 15.55 -15.39
CA GLY A 38 -3.26 14.68 -15.86
C GLY A 38 -4.61 15.39 -15.96
N SER A 39 -5.65 14.65 -16.33
CA SER A 39 -6.99 15.19 -16.57
C SER A 39 -8.05 14.42 -15.80
N ARG A 40 -9.07 15.11 -15.30
CA ARG A 40 -10.20 14.47 -14.60
C ARG A 40 -10.91 13.44 -15.47
N GLU A 41 -10.99 13.69 -16.78
CA GLU A 41 -11.54 12.74 -17.75
C GLU A 41 -10.72 11.44 -17.82
N ALA A 42 -9.39 11.54 -17.77
CA ALA A 42 -8.50 10.38 -17.74
C ALA A 42 -8.67 9.57 -16.44
N LEU A 43 -8.88 10.21 -15.29
CA LEU A 43 -9.19 9.51 -14.04
C LEU A 43 -10.51 8.73 -14.12
N VAL A 44 -11.55 9.34 -14.74
CA VAL A 44 -12.85 8.68 -14.96
C VAL A 44 -12.70 7.45 -15.86
N ASP A 45 -11.89 7.54 -16.91
CA ASP A 45 -11.66 6.42 -17.81
C ASP A 45 -10.84 5.29 -17.15
N VAL A 46 -9.85 5.62 -16.31
CA VAL A 46 -9.11 4.62 -15.51
C VAL A 46 -10.05 3.88 -14.55
N GLU A 47 -10.93 4.61 -13.85
CA GLU A 47 -11.89 4.04 -12.92
C GLU A 47 -12.89 3.12 -13.63
N ARG A 48 -13.44 3.59 -14.76
CA ARG A 48 -14.32 2.80 -15.62
C ARG A 48 -13.65 1.53 -16.16
N ALA A 49 -12.35 1.58 -16.46
CA ALA A 49 -11.60 0.42 -16.93
C ALA A 49 -11.44 -0.62 -15.82
N ALA A 50 -11.10 -0.16 -14.62
CA ALA A 50 -10.94 -1.02 -13.47
C ALA A 50 -12.26 -1.71 -13.08
N GLU A 51 -13.38 -0.98 -13.07
CA GLU A 51 -14.70 -1.52 -12.80
C GLU A 51 -15.09 -2.61 -13.82
N LEU A 52 -14.88 -2.35 -15.12
CA LEU A 52 -15.19 -3.30 -16.19
C LEU A 52 -14.36 -4.59 -16.12
N LEU A 53 -13.17 -4.52 -15.54
CA LEU A 53 -12.28 -5.66 -15.29
C LEU A 53 -12.54 -6.38 -13.96
N GLY A 54 -13.49 -5.89 -13.16
CA GLY A 54 -13.90 -6.51 -11.90
C GLY A 54 -13.08 -6.07 -10.69
N SER A 55 -12.40 -4.92 -10.77
CA SER A 55 -11.77 -4.28 -9.61
C SER A 55 -12.86 -3.71 -8.70
N GLN A 56 -12.77 -3.94 -7.39
CA GLN A 56 -13.62 -3.22 -6.45
C GLN A 56 -13.14 -1.77 -6.29
N PRO A 57 -14.04 -0.80 -6.06
CA PRO A 57 -13.64 0.57 -5.80
C PRO A 57 -12.60 0.60 -4.66
N LEU A 58 -11.53 1.36 -4.84
CA LEU A 58 -10.62 1.69 -3.75
C LEU A 58 -11.47 2.51 -2.76
N ASP A 59 -11.75 1.97 -1.57
CA ASP A 59 -12.51 2.67 -0.54
C ASP A 59 -11.87 4.05 -0.29
N ALA A 60 -12.51 5.11 -0.76
CA ALA A 60 -12.22 6.47 -0.34
C ALA A 60 -12.67 6.57 1.13
N GLY A 61 -11.75 6.89 2.04
CA GLY A 61 -11.95 6.82 3.51
C GLY A 61 -13.11 7.67 4.07
N PRO A 62 -13.28 7.78 5.40
CA PRO A 62 -12.58 7.13 6.50
C PRO A 62 -13.24 5.80 6.88
N SER A 63 -12.45 4.89 7.44
CA SER A 63 -12.93 3.68 8.11
C SER A 63 -13.99 4.05 9.17
N ARG A 64 -15.26 3.92 8.80
CA ARG A 64 -16.35 3.86 9.75
C ARG A 64 -16.19 2.52 10.47
N ALA A 65 -15.46 2.54 11.58
CA ALA A 65 -15.33 1.41 12.48
C ALA A 65 -16.72 0.80 12.71
N GLU A 66 -16.96 -0.37 12.14
CA GLU A 66 -18.17 -1.13 12.42
C GLU A 66 -18.12 -1.56 13.89
N PRO A 67 -19.04 -1.08 14.74
CA PRO A 67 -19.02 -1.43 16.16
C PRO A 67 -19.44 -2.90 16.29
N GLY A 68 -18.46 -3.79 16.46
CA GLY A 68 -18.74 -5.21 16.77
C GLY A 68 -17.63 -6.21 16.48
N ARG A 69 -16.62 -5.87 15.65
CA ARG A 69 -15.50 -6.78 15.40
C ARG A 69 -14.42 -6.53 16.44
N ARG A 70 -14.12 -7.52 17.29
CA ARG A 70 -12.98 -7.45 18.23
C ARG A 70 -11.68 -7.43 17.42
N VAL A 71 -11.25 -6.24 17.01
CA VAL A 71 -9.95 -6.02 16.38
C VAL A 71 -8.91 -6.14 17.50
N ARG A 72 -7.93 -7.05 17.33
CA ARG A 72 -6.76 -7.06 18.20
C ARG A 72 -5.78 -6.05 17.63
N ARG A 73 -5.52 -4.98 18.39
CA ARG A 73 -4.57 -3.93 18.07
C ARG A 73 -3.27 -4.18 18.86
N GLY A 74 -2.17 -4.37 18.15
CA GLY A 74 -0.82 -4.40 18.70
C GLY A 74 -0.06 -3.18 18.20
N SER A 75 0.75 -2.57 19.05
CA SER A 75 1.66 -1.49 18.65
C SER A 75 3.03 -1.83 19.20
N ASP A 76 4.04 -1.73 18.35
CA ASP A 76 5.43 -1.93 18.73
C ASP A 76 6.19 -0.65 18.43
N ARG A 77 6.79 -0.08 19.47
CA ARG A 77 7.44 1.24 19.42
C ARG A 77 8.69 1.24 20.33
N PRO A 78 9.91 1.42 19.77
CA PRO A 78 10.29 1.38 18.35
C PRO A 78 10.43 -0.05 17.81
N SER A 79 10.17 -0.25 16.51
CA SER A 79 10.20 -1.57 15.89
C SER A 79 11.50 -1.94 15.21
N PHE A 80 12.05 -1.04 14.38
CA PHE A 80 13.34 -1.21 13.70
C PHE A 80 13.84 0.14 13.15
N THR A 81 15.09 0.18 12.68
CA THR A 81 15.72 1.35 12.06
C THR A 81 16.08 1.09 10.60
N ILE A 82 16.08 2.13 9.78
CA ILE A 82 16.59 2.11 8.41
C ILE A 82 17.69 3.18 8.32
N ASP A 83 18.89 2.81 7.87
CA ASP A 83 20.10 3.66 7.85
C ASP A 83 20.10 4.72 6.72
N VAL A 84 18.96 5.39 6.52
CA VAL A 84 18.78 6.48 5.56
C VAL A 84 17.85 7.56 6.12
N LEU A 85 17.77 8.72 5.45
CA LEU A 85 16.89 9.80 5.86
C LEU A 85 15.41 9.43 5.70
N PRO A 86 14.47 10.10 6.41
CA PRO A 86 13.06 9.73 6.39
C PRO A 86 12.44 9.66 4.99
N VAL A 87 12.87 10.54 4.08
CA VAL A 87 12.39 10.53 2.69
C VAL A 87 12.77 9.23 1.97
N ASP A 88 14.03 8.81 2.07
CA ASP A 88 14.53 7.58 1.45
C ASP A 88 13.95 6.34 2.15
N ALA A 89 13.82 6.39 3.48
CA ALA A 89 13.20 5.32 4.27
C ALA A 89 11.74 5.12 3.86
N PHE A 90 11.02 6.21 3.61
CA PHE A 90 9.64 6.18 3.14
C PHE A 90 9.53 5.55 1.75
N GLU A 91 10.43 5.89 0.83
CA GLU A 91 10.48 5.27 -0.50
C GLU A 91 10.75 3.76 -0.44
N ILE A 92 11.66 3.34 0.45
CA ILE A 92 11.93 1.92 0.70
C ILE A 92 10.67 1.21 1.26
N LEU A 93 9.95 1.85 2.18
CA LEU A 93 8.68 1.32 2.70
C LEU A 93 7.61 1.23 1.59
N LEU A 94 7.53 2.20 0.69
CA LEU A 94 6.64 2.12 -0.47
C LEU A 94 7.01 0.97 -1.41
N LEU A 95 8.29 0.73 -1.62
CA LEU A 95 8.77 -0.38 -2.45
C LEU A 95 8.47 -1.74 -1.81
N ALA A 96 8.69 -1.88 -0.50
CA ALA A 96 8.29 -3.07 0.24
C ALA A 96 6.76 -3.25 0.27
N ALA A 97 6.01 -2.15 0.38
CA ALA A 97 4.56 -2.17 0.28
C ALA A 97 4.11 -2.70 -1.07
N ALA A 98 4.76 -2.27 -2.16
CA ALA A 98 4.44 -2.76 -3.49
C ALA A 98 4.48 -4.29 -3.56
N GLU A 99 5.38 -4.95 -2.83
CA GLU A 99 5.48 -6.41 -2.76
C GLU A 99 4.49 -7.07 -1.80
N LEU A 100 4.30 -6.50 -0.60
CA LEU A 100 3.62 -7.17 0.51
C LEU A 100 2.16 -6.75 0.72
N ALA A 101 1.76 -5.57 0.26
CA ALA A 101 0.53 -4.93 0.72
C ALA A 101 -0.07 -3.96 -0.31
N ASP A 102 -1.33 -3.60 -0.08
CA ASP A 102 -1.97 -2.50 -0.80
C ASP A 102 -1.87 -1.22 0.07
N VAL A 103 -1.14 -0.20 -0.41
CA VAL A 103 -1.13 1.15 0.22
C VAL A 103 -2.54 1.77 0.28
N CYS A 104 -2.98 2.14 1.47
CA CYS A 104 -4.30 2.71 1.72
C CYS A 104 -4.25 4.23 1.91
N ASP A 105 -3.24 4.72 2.61
CA ASP A 105 -3.02 6.13 2.92
C ASP A 105 -1.51 6.38 2.99
N ASP A 106 -1.05 7.47 2.37
CA ASP A 106 0.34 7.89 2.41
C ASP A 106 0.42 9.39 2.76
N ASP A 107 1.21 9.69 3.80
CA ASP A 107 1.52 11.05 4.28
C ASP A 107 3.05 11.16 4.38
N PRO A 108 3.74 11.31 3.24
CA PRO A 108 5.19 11.31 3.19
C PRO A 108 5.79 12.49 3.96
N PRO A 109 6.97 12.30 4.60
CA PRO A 109 7.73 11.06 4.73
C PRO A 109 7.42 10.28 6.02
N TYR A 110 6.42 10.69 6.80
CA TYR A 110 6.30 10.29 8.21
C TYR A 110 5.29 9.17 8.46
N ARG A 111 4.32 8.95 7.57
CA ARG A 111 3.29 7.94 7.82
C ARG A 111 2.85 7.22 6.56
N LEU A 112 2.81 5.89 6.65
CA LEU A 112 2.31 5.01 5.59
C LEU A 112 1.33 4.02 6.20
N GLU A 113 0.14 3.91 5.63
CA GLU A 113 -0.87 2.93 6.00
C GLU A 113 -1.08 1.96 4.85
N VAL A 114 -1.03 0.67 5.15
CA VAL A 114 -1.15 -0.39 4.16
C VAL A 114 -2.06 -1.51 4.66
N ARG A 115 -2.61 -2.27 3.72
CA ARG A 115 -3.40 -3.46 3.99
C ARG A 115 -2.72 -4.70 3.41
N MET A 116 -2.29 -5.60 4.28
CA MET A 116 -1.81 -6.92 3.92
C MET A 116 -3.00 -7.86 3.79
N HIS A 117 -3.04 -8.69 2.75
CA HIS A 117 -4.13 -9.65 2.53
C HIS A 117 -3.74 -11.11 2.79
N ASP A 118 -2.44 -11.41 2.71
CA ASP A 118 -1.86 -12.72 2.97
C ASP A 118 -0.81 -12.59 4.09
N PRO A 119 -0.75 -13.52 5.07
CA PRO A 119 -1.64 -14.67 5.28
C PRO A 119 -3.01 -14.30 5.89
N VAL A 120 -3.15 -13.07 6.40
CA VAL A 120 -4.38 -12.57 7.03
C VAL A 120 -4.60 -11.12 6.66
N ASP A 121 -5.85 -10.77 6.36
CA ASP A 121 -6.28 -9.39 6.18
C ASP A 121 -5.96 -8.53 7.43
N THR A 122 -4.95 -7.68 7.28
CA THR A 122 -4.25 -6.98 8.36
C THR A 122 -3.94 -5.56 7.93
N TRP A 123 -4.36 -4.61 8.75
CA TRP A 123 -3.98 -3.21 8.62
C TRP A 123 -2.66 -2.95 9.33
N VAL A 124 -1.75 -2.29 8.64
CA VAL A 124 -0.44 -1.95 9.16
C VAL A 124 -0.19 -0.47 8.95
N THR A 125 0.11 0.25 10.03
CA THR A 125 0.53 1.64 9.98
C THR A 125 2.00 1.72 10.36
N PHE A 126 2.77 2.38 9.51
CA PHE A 126 4.17 2.76 9.76
C PHE A 126 4.24 4.22 10.14
N GLU A 127 4.97 4.51 11.21
CA GLU A 127 5.35 5.86 11.61
C GLU A 127 6.87 5.96 11.55
N VAL A 128 7.37 6.91 10.74
CA VAL A 128 8.79 7.15 10.53
C VAL A 128 9.19 8.40 11.29
N VAL A 129 10.23 8.31 12.10
CA VAL A 129 10.80 9.42 12.87
C VAL A 129 12.28 9.56 12.53
N PRO A 130 12.78 10.78 12.26
CA PRO A 130 14.21 10.99 12.06
C PRO A 130 15.00 10.63 13.32
N ASP A 131 16.09 9.89 13.16
CA ASP A 131 17.01 9.54 14.25
C ASP A 131 18.46 9.65 13.80
N ALA A 132 19.15 10.72 14.23
CA ALA A 132 20.60 10.92 14.08
C ALA A 132 21.22 10.50 12.71
N GLY A 133 20.58 10.85 11.59
CA GLY A 133 21.07 10.52 10.24
C GLY A 133 20.49 9.21 9.66
N SER A 134 19.62 8.54 10.41
CA SER A 134 18.83 7.37 10.07
C SER A 134 17.34 7.65 10.31
N SER A 135 16.51 6.62 10.13
CA SER A 135 15.07 6.67 10.37
C SER A 135 14.64 5.55 11.30
N THR A 136 13.98 5.90 12.40
CA THR A 136 13.32 4.91 13.27
C THR A 136 11.90 4.68 12.77
N VAL A 137 11.52 3.43 12.59
CA VAL A 137 10.18 3.02 12.16
C VAL A 137 9.45 2.32 13.30
N SER A 138 8.24 2.77 13.55
CA SER A 138 7.28 2.15 14.46
C SER A 138 6.17 1.48 13.68
N ILE A 139 5.74 0.29 14.11
CA ILE A 139 4.66 -0.46 13.45
C ILE A 139 3.44 -0.59 14.38
N THR A 140 2.27 -0.33 13.82
CA THR A 140 0.98 -0.62 14.47
C THR A 140 0.21 -1.59 13.60
N VAL A 141 -0.25 -2.68 14.20
CA VAL A 141 -0.93 -3.77 13.50
C VAL A 141 -2.35 -3.92 14.05
N GLU A 142 -3.31 -3.93 13.13
CA GLU A 142 -4.73 -4.16 13.42
C GLU A 142 -5.22 -5.34 12.60
N SER A 143 -5.58 -6.44 13.28
CA SER A 143 -6.08 -7.65 12.63
C SER A 143 -7.32 -8.20 13.31
N ALA A 144 -8.24 -8.72 12.50
CA ALA A 144 -9.43 -9.39 12.97
C ALA A 144 -9.17 -10.83 13.43
N ARG A 145 -8.10 -11.49 12.98
CA ARG A 145 -7.80 -12.90 13.32
C ARG A 145 -6.63 -13.06 14.30
N GLY A 146 -6.07 -11.96 14.81
CA GLY A 146 -4.96 -11.98 15.77
C GLY A 146 -3.68 -12.50 15.11
N ILE A 147 -3.09 -11.67 14.25
CA ILE A 147 -1.74 -11.90 13.73
C ILE A 147 -0.71 -11.40 14.74
N ASP A 148 0.44 -12.06 14.78
CA ASP A 148 1.55 -11.65 15.60
C ASP A 148 2.28 -10.44 14.98
N ILE A 149 2.55 -9.41 15.79
CA ILE A 149 3.18 -8.16 15.34
C ILE A 149 4.66 -8.36 14.96
N GLU A 150 5.35 -9.30 15.61
CA GLU A 150 6.74 -9.64 15.33
C GLU A 150 6.83 -10.34 13.97
N ALA A 151 5.91 -11.26 13.68
CA ALA A 151 5.84 -11.91 12.37
C ALA A 151 5.58 -10.93 11.22
N VAL A 152 4.71 -9.93 11.43
CA VAL A 152 4.49 -8.86 10.45
C VAL A 152 5.78 -8.06 10.26
N ARG A 153 6.42 -7.62 11.36
CA ARG A 153 7.66 -6.84 11.30
C ARG A 153 8.79 -7.59 10.59
N ASP A 154 9.01 -8.85 10.93
CA ASP A 154 10.09 -9.67 10.36
C ASP A 154 9.92 -9.86 8.85
N LEU A 155 8.67 -10.01 8.39
CA LEU A 155 8.35 -10.08 6.97
C LEU A 155 8.73 -8.77 6.25
N TRP A 156 8.37 -7.62 6.83
CA TRP A 156 8.74 -6.31 6.29
C TRP A 156 10.26 -6.08 6.29
N ILE A 157 10.96 -6.40 7.38
CA ILE A 157 12.42 -6.31 7.46
C ILE A 157 13.08 -7.18 6.38
N THR A 158 12.60 -8.41 6.21
CA THR A 158 13.12 -9.36 5.21
C THR A 158 12.95 -8.80 3.80
N THR A 159 11.77 -8.29 3.46
CA THR A 159 11.52 -7.68 2.14
C THR A 159 12.38 -6.43 1.93
N ILE A 160 12.49 -5.55 2.91
CA ILE A 160 13.33 -4.34 2.82
C ILE A 160 14.80 -4.73 2.57
N ASN A 161 15.34 -5.68 3.31
CA ASN A 161 16.72 -6.14 3.13
C ASN A 161 16.94 -6.76 1.74
N ALA A 162 15.95 -7.48 1.21
CA ALA A 162 16.02 -8.04 -0.13
C ALA A 162 16.08 -6.94 -1.22
N LEU A 163 15.40 -5.80 -1.01
CA LEU A 163 15.41 -4.66 -1.92
C LEU A 163 16.73 -3.87 -1.89
N GLN A 164 17.46 -3.94 -0.77
CA GLN A 164 18.75 -3.28 -0.58
C GLN A 164 19.94 -4.14 -1.04
N THR A 165 19.72 -5.42 -1.32
CA THR A 165 20.76 -6.32 -1.82
C THR A 165 20.93 -6.12 -3.34
N PRO A 166 22.14 -5.83 -3.86
CA PRO A 166 22.39 -5.55 -5.28
C PRO A 166 22.27 -6.77 -6.19
#